data_AF-A0A5M6CTP0-F1
#
_entry.id   AF-A0A5M6CTP0-F1
#
_cell.length_a   1.000
_cell.length_b   1.000
_cell.length_c   1.000
_cell.angle_alpha   90.00
_cell.angle_beta   90.00
_cell.angle_gamma   90.00
#
_symmetry.space_group_name_H-M   'P 1'
#
loop_
_entity.id
_entity.type
_entity.pdbx_description
1 polymer ?
#
loop_
_entity_poly.entity_id
_entity_poly.type
_entity_poly.pdbx_seq_one_letter_code
_entity_poly.pdbx_strand_id
1 'polypeptide(L)'
;MNLKDQIYEARDILLSIFEQPKPTLGIDLDGCVDESPRFFSVLTHVWPGEVIVVTYRSDRAKAIADLEKNGIKFTDVVLVSSFDAKAEVIKERGINVYIDDQPEMLKNIPPDVSVMLFRNEGNFDFDDRKWMFSDQTGKMV
;
A
#
# COMPACT_ATOMS: atom_id res chain seq x y z
N MET A 1 -26.33 -5.78 34.20
CA MET A 1 -24.88 -5.56 34.06
C MET A 1 -24.53 -4.28 34.81
N ASN A 2 -23.61 -4.33 35.77
CA ASN A 2 -23.22 -3.15 36.56
C ASN A 2 -22.28 -2.27 35.73
N LEU A 3 -22.27 -0.95 35.97
CA LEU A 3 -21.34 0.00 35.36
C LEU A 3 -19.87 -0.44 35.45
N LYS A 4 -19.47 -1.11 36.54
CA LYS A 4 -18.12 -1.69 36.67
C LYS A 4 -17.85 -2.76 35.62
N ASP A 5 -18.81 -3.65 35.36
CA ASP A 5 -18.67 -4.72 34.38
C ASP A 5 -18.53 -4.14 32.97
N GLN A 6 -19.32 -3.10 32.65
CA GLN A 6 -19.23 -2.38 31.37
C GLN A 6 -17.88 -1.70 31.18
N ILE A 7 -17.29 -1.15 32.24
CA ILE A 7 -15.96 -0.52 32.18
C ILE A 7 -14.86 -1.56 31.95
N TYR A 8 -14.93 -2.73 32.59
CA TYR A 8 -13.97 -3.80 32.37
C TYR A 8 -14.08 -4.38 30.96
N GLU A 9 -15.29 -4.61 30.47
CA GLU A 9 -15.52 -5.11 29.11
C GLU A 9 -14.98 -4.12 28.05
N ALA A 10 -15.27 -2.82 28.19
CA ALA A 10 -14.74 -1.80 27.28
C ALA A 10 -13.20 -1.72 27.32
N ARG A 11 -12.59 -1.84 28.51
CA ARG A 11 -11.13 -1.90 28.67
C ARG A 11 -10.55 -3.11 27.96
N ASP A 12 -11.13 -4.29 28.16
CA ASP A 12 -10.62 -5.54 27.60
C ASP A 12 -10.75 -5.57 26.08
N ILE A 13 -11.84 -5.01 25.54
CA ILE A 13 -11.98 -4.76 24.09
C ILE A 13 -10.86 -3.84 23.59
N LEU A 14 -10.64 -2.70 24.25
CA LEU A 14 -9.58 -1.77 23.85
C LEU A 14 -8.20 -2.42 23.90
N LEU A 15 -7.87 -3.13 24.99
CA LEU A 15 -6.61 -3.87 25.11
C LEU A 15 -6.46 -4.90 23.99
N SER A 16 -7.51 -5.68 23.71
CA SER A 16 -7.48 -6.67 22.64
C SER A 16 -7.24 -6.06 21.25
N ILE A 17 -7.75 -4.84 21.00
CA ILE A 17 -7.51 -4.09 19.75
C ILE A 17 -6.03 -3.67 19.66
N PHE A 18 -5.41 -3.25 20.76
CA PHE A 18 -4.00 -2.87 20.79
C PHE A 18 -3.04 -4.07 20.76
N GLU A 19 -3.49 -5.24 21.20
CA GLU A 19 -2.72 -6.49 21.19
C GLU A 19 -2.74 -7.21 19.83
N GLN A 20 -3.67 -6.86 18.94
CA GLN A 20 -3.68 -7.43 17.59
C GLN A 20 -2.49 -6.94 16.76
N PRO A 21 -1.85 -7.84 15.98
CA PRO A 21 -0.80 -7.43 15.05
C PRO A 21 -1.39 -6.42 14.07
N LYS A 22 -0.75 -5.25 13.99
CA LYS A 22 -1.20 -4.18 13.11
C LYS A 22 -0.79 -4.50 11.69
N PRO A 23 -1.65 -4.26 10.68
CA PRO A 23 -1.33 -4.56 9.31
C PRO A 23 -0.22 -3.63 8.79
N THR A 24 0.70 -4.18 8.00
CA THR A 24 1.69 -3.41 7.27
C THR A 24 1.14 -3.01 5.91
N LEU A 25 1.16 -1.71 5.62
CA LEU A 25 0.81 -1.16 4.31
C LEU A 25 2.05 -0.99 3.46
N GLY A 26 2.00 -1.47 2.23
CA GLY A 26 2.94 -1.13 1.18
C GLY A 26 2.30 -0.21 0.15
N ILE A 27 3.03 0.80 -0.31
CA ILE A 27 2.58 1.70 -1.37
C ILE A 27 3.67 1.88 -2.43
N ASP A 28 3.27 1.90 -3.70
CA ASP A 28 4.10 2.45 -4.76
C ASP A 28 4.15 3.98 -4.70
N LEU A 29 5.14 4.57 -5.38
CA LEU A 29 5.36 6.00 -5.41
C LEU A 29 4.91 6.64 -6.74
N ASP A 30 5.32 6.10 -7.89
CA ASP A 30 5.16 6.73 -9.20
C ASP A 30 3.89 6.20 -9.89
N GLY A 31 2.92 7.06 -10.19
CA GLY A 31 1.57 6.66 -10.61
C GLY A 31 0.60 6.47 -9.44
N CYS A 32 1.10 6.57 -8.21
CA CYS A 32 0.33 6.48 -6.97
C CYS A 32 0.45 7.76 -6.14
N VAL A 33 1.54 7.89 -5.38
CA VAL A 33 1.72 8.99 -4.43
C VAL A 33 1.83 10.33 -5.14
N ASP A 34 2.55 10.39 -6.27
CA ASP A 34 2.71 11.61 -7.05
C ASP A 34 1.41 12.09 -7.71
N GLU A 35 0.54 11.17 -8.10
CA GLU A 35 -0.76 11.47 -8.70
C GLU A 35 -1.83 11.85 -7.67
N SER A 36 -1.78 11.31 -6.45
CA SER A 36 -2.77 11.56 -5.40
C SER A 36 -2.16 11.83 -4.02
N PRO A 37 -1.25 12.81 -3.89
CA PRO A 37 -0.43 13.00 -2.69
C PRO A 37 -1.26 13.28 -1.43
N ARG A 38 -2.37 14.01 -1.56
CA ARG A 38 -3.24 14.31 -0.42
C ARG A 38 -3.93 13.07 0.15
N PHE A 39 -4.37 12.16 -0.72
CA PHE A 39 -5.00 10.91 -0.29
C PHE A 39 -3.99 10.05 0.46
N PHE A 40 -2.81 9.82 -0.13
CA PHE A 40 -1.76 9.02 0.50
C PHE A 40 -1.20 9.67 1.77
N SER A 41 -1.11 11.00 1.84
CA SER A 41 -0.74 11.70 3.06
C SER A 41 -1.71 11.39 4.20
N VAL A 42 -3.03 11.53 3.97
CA VAL A 42 -4.04 11.20 5.00
C VAL A 42 -3.98 9.72 5.37
N LEU A 43 -4.00 8.83 4.37
CA LEU A 43 -3.99 7.38 4.56
C LEU A 43 -2.81 6.94 5.43
N THR A 44 -1.61 7.39 5.09
CA THR A 44 -0.39 7.00 5.81
C THR A 44 -0.30 7.57 7.23
N HIS A 45 -0.93 8.71 7.50
CA HIS A 45 -1.00 9.27 8.84
C HIS A 45 -1.95 8.51 9.76
N VAL A 46 -3.06 8.01 9.21
CA VAL A 46 -4.09 7.28 9.99
C VAL A 46 -3.86 5.77 10.00
N TRP A 47 -2.95 5.25 9.17
CA TRP A 47 -2.65 3.82 9.13
C TRP A 47 -2.11 3.34 10.49
N PRO A 48 -2.67 2.26 11.07
CA PRO A 48 -2.36 1.88 12.45
C PRO A 48 -0.97 1.23 12.59
N GLY A 49 -0.52 0.52 11.55
CA GLY A 49 0.73 -0.22 11.52
C GLY A 49 1.83 0.47 10.71
N GLU A 50 2.78 -0.32 10.25
CA GLU A 50 3.91 0.17 9.45
C GLU A 50 3.47 0.57 8.04
N VAL A 51 4.15 1.57 7.48
CA VAL A 51 3.95 2.02 6.09
C VAL A 51 5.29 1.92 5.38
N ILE A 52 5.38 1.09 4.34
CA ILE A 52 6.61 0.83 3.59
C ILE A 52 6.39 1.31 2.16
N VAL A 53 7.24 2.21 1.69
CA VAL A 53 7.22 2.63 0.29
C VAL A 53 8.10 1.69 -0.51
N VAL A 54 7.59 1.10 -1.58
CA VAL A 54 8.34 0.18 -2.46
C VAL A 54 8.32 0.75 -3.88
N THR A 55 9.46 1.18 -4.41
CA THR A 55 9.54 1.95 -5.68
C THR A 55 10.63 1.45 -6.62
N TYR A 56 10.44 1.63 -7.94
CA TYR A 56 11.45 1.39 -8.98
C TYR A 56 12.52 2.45 -9.11
N ARG A 57 12.41 3.54 -8.33
CA ARG A 57 13.43 4.59 -8.35
C ARG A 57 14.79 4.02 -7.95
N SER A 58 15.84 4.53 -8.58
CA SER A 58 17.23 4.18 -8.27
C SER A 58 17.87 5.15 -7.26
N ASP A 59 17.28 6.33 -7.06
CA ASP A 59 17.77 7.36 -6.15
C ASP A 59 16.89 7.44 -4.89
N ARG A 60 17.40 6.86 -3.80
CA ARG A 60 16.69 6.82 -2.52
C ARG A 60 16.52 8.21 -1.90
N ALA A 61 17.52 9.08 -2.02
CA ALA A 61 17.48 10.41 -1.43
C ALA A 61 16.40 11.26 -2.10
N LYS A 62 16.32 11.19 -3.43
CA LYS A 62 15.25 11.86 -4.17
C LYS A 62 13.86 11.30 -3.86
N ALA A 63 13.71 9.97 -3.78
CA ALA A 63 12.44 9.34 -3.41
C ALA A 63 11.96 9.80 -2.02
N ILE A 64 12.86 9.84 -1.03
CA ILE A 64 12.55 10.34 0.32
C ILE A 64 12.16 11.82 0.29
N ALA A 65 12.93 12.65 -0.42
CA ALA A 65 12.63 14.08 -0.51
C ALA A 65 11.24 14.34 -1.12
N ASP A 66 10.83 13.56 -2.12
CA ASP A 66 9.50 13.67 -2.72
C ASP A 66 8.39 13.19 -1.77
N LEU A 67 8.62 12.12 -0.99
CA LEU A 67 7.69 11.66 0.03
C LEU A 67 7.51 12.70 1.15
N GLU A 68 8.60 13.28 1.64
CA GLU A 68 8.58 14.31 2.68
C GLU A 68 7.88 15.58 2.18
N LYS A 69 8.17 16.01 0.95
CA LYS A 69 7.51 17.15 0.30
C LYS A 69 5.99 16.96 0.21
N ASN A 70 5.52 15.73 -0.02
CA ASN A 70 4.11 15.39 -0.10
C ASN A 70 3.48 15.05 1.27
N GLY A 71 4.24 15.16 2.36
CA GLY A 71 3.74 14.86 3.70
C GLY A 71 3.32 13.41 3.86
N ILE A 72 4.08 12.47 3.28
CA ILE A 72 3.83 11.04 3.44
C ILE A 72 4.53 10.55 4.70
N LYS A 73 3.78 9.87 5.58
CA LYS A 73 4.36 9.22 6.76
C LYS A 73 4.76 7.80 6.39
N PHE A 74 6.02 7.43 6.58
CA PHE A 74 6.50 6.09 6.26
C PHE A 74 7.54 5.62 7.27
N THR A 75 7.68 4.32 7.37
CA THR A 75 8.67 3.62 8.19
C THR A 75 9.96 3.36 7.42
N ASP A 76 9.84 2.92 6.17
CA ASP A 76 10.98 2.62 5.30
C ASP A 76 10.65 2.90 3.83
N VAL A 77 11.70 3.08 3.03
CA VAL A 77 11.66 3.21 1.58
C VAL A 77 12.61 2.16 0.99
N VAL A 78 12.02 1.20 0.28
CA VAL A 78 12.71 0.09 -0.37
C VAL A 78 12.73 0.33 -1.87
N LEU A 79 13.94 0.31 -2.45
CA LEU A 79 14.16 0.46 -3.88
C LEU A 79 14.30 -0.94 -4.48
N VAL A 80 13.58 -1.19 -5.56
CA VAL A 80 13.61 -2.46 -6.29
C VAL A 80 14.11 -2.25 -7.72
N SER A 81 14.69 -3.30 -8.30
CA SER A 81 15.30 -3.27 -9.64
C SER A 81 14.61 -4.17 -10.67
N SER A 82 13.64 -4.99 -10.26
CA SER A 82 12.85 -5.86 -11.14
C SER A 82 11.46 -6.11 -10.58
N PHE A 83 10.46 -6.40 -11.44
CA PHE A 83 9.04 -6.59 -11.08
C PHE A 83 8.87 -7.67 -10.00
N ASP A 84 9.59 -8.77 -10.14
CA ASP A 84 9.59 -9.86 -9.16
C ASP A 84 10.19 -9.45 -7.81
N ALA A 85 11.16 -8.51 -7.79
CA ALA A 85 11.73 -8.04 -6.54
C ALA A 85 10.71 -7.31 -5.65
N LYS A 86 9.65 -6.71 -6.22
CA LYS A 86 8.55 -6.16 -5.39
C LYS A 86 7.84 -7.26 -4.61
N ALA A 87 7.47 -8.35 -5.28
CA ALA A 87 6.78 -9.46 -4.64
C ALA A 87 7.61 -10.07 -3.50
N GLU A 88 8.92 -10.21 -3.70
CA GLU A 88 9.83 -10.68 -2.65
C GLU A 88 9.91 -9.69 -1.48
N VAL A 89 10.07 -8.39 -1.74
CA VAL A 89 10.06 -7.36 -0.68
C VAL A 89 8.75 -7.37 0.10
N ILE A 90 7.61 -7.48 -0.58
CA ILE A 90 6.28 -7.53 0.05
C ILE A 90 6.20 -8.69 1.03
N LYS A 91 6.67 -9.87 0.63
CA LYS A 91 6.70 -11.05 1.47
C LYS A 91 7.70 -10.93 2.63
N GLU A 92 8.93 -10.52 2.36
CA GLU A 92 10.00 -10.39 3.35
C GLU A 92 9.68 -9.35 4.43
N ARG A 93 8.98 -8.27 4.06
CA ARG A 93 8.58 -7.19 4.97
C ARG A 93 7.24 -7.44 5.65
N GLY A 94 6.57 -8.55 5.35
CA GLY A 94 5.26 -8.88 5.91
C GLY A 94 4.20 -7.84 5.56
N ILE A 95 4.24 -7.29 4.34
CA ILE A 95 3.23 -6.36 3.83
C ILE A 95 1.92 -7.12 3.64
N ASN A 96 0.84 -6.63 4.27
CA ASN A 96 -0.48 -7.28 4.24
C ASN A 96 -1.43 -6.63 3.23
N VAL A 97 -1.21 -5.35 2.95
CA VAL A 97 -1.98 -4.57 1.96
C VAL A 97 -0.99 -3.85 1.06
N TYR A 98 -1.13 -3.99 -0.27
CA TYR A 98 -0.28 -3.32 -1.24
C TYR A 98 -1.09 -2.49 -2.23
N ILE A 99 -0.67 -1.26 -2.48
CA ILE A 99 -1.29 -0.33 -3.45
C ILE A 99 -0.27 0.00 -4.53
N ASP A 100 -0.64 -0.23 -5.79
CA ASP A 100 0.18 0.04 -6.97
C ASP A 100 -0.74 0.41 -8.15
N ASP A 101 -0.27 1.14 -9.13
CA ASP A 101 -1.01 1.47 -10.35
C ASP A 101 -0.68 0.52 -11.51
N GLN A 102 0.38 -0.28 -11.42
CA GLN A 102 0.81 -1.15 -12.52
C GLN A 102 0.35 -2.60 -12.30
N PRO A 103 -0.57 -3.14 -13.13
CA PRO A 103 -1.02 -4.53 -13.03
C PRO A 103 0.13 -5.55 -13.07
N GLU A 104 1.20 -5.26 -13.81
CA GLU A 104 2.40 -6.08 -13.91
C GLU A 104 3.11 -6.28 -12.56
N MET A 105 3.02 -5.30 -11.66
CA MET A 105 3.58 -5.38 -10.30
C MET A 105 2.74 -6.25 -9.38
N LEU A 106 1.43 -6.32 -9.65
CA LEU A 106 0.47 -7.02 -8.79
C LEU A 106 0.39 -8.52 -9.08
N LYS A 107 0.69 -8.96 -10.31
CA LYS A 107 0.44 -10.35 -10.77
C LYS A 107 1.16 -11.44 -9.97
N ASN A 108 2.33 -11.13 -9.41
CA ASN A 108 3.17 -12.08 -8.67
C ASN A 108 3.09 -11.91 -7.15
N ILE A 109 2.26 -10.97 -6.67
CA ILE A 109 2.06 -10.77 -5.23
C ILE A 109 1.37 -12.00 -4.63
N PRO A 110 1.83 -12.49 -3.46
CA PRO A 110 1.23 -13.65 -2.82
C PRO A 110 -0.27 -13.49 -2.55
N PRO A 111 -1.08 -14.56 -2.67
CA PRO A 111 -2.54 -14.50 -2.56
C PRO A 111 -3.06 -14.14 -1.17
N ASP A 112 -2.21 -14.20 -0.13
CA ASP A 112 -2.51 -13.78 1.24
C ASP A 112 -2.31 -12.27 1.47
N VAL A 113 -1.77 -11.54 0.49
CA VAL A 113 -1.67 -10.08 0.50
C VAL A 113 -2.86 -9.47 -0.23
N SER A 114 -3.53 -8.50 0.39
CA SER A 114 -4.60 -7.74 -0.27
C SER A 114 -3.99 -6.71 -1.21
N VAL A 115 -4.33 -6.75 -2.49
CA VAL A 115 -3.85 -5.78 -3.49
C VAL A 115 -4.94 -4.78 -3.87
N MET A 116 -4.55 -3.53 -4.10
CA MET A 116 -5.42 -2.48 -4.65
C MET A 116 -4.75 -1.85 -5.87
N LEU A 117 -5.46 -1.84 -7.00
CA LEU A 117 -5.02 -1.18 -8.22
C LEU A 117 -5.47 0.29 -8.20
N PHE A 118 -4.51 1.22 -8.21
CA PHE A 118 -4.80 2.65 -8.26
C PHE A 118 -5.01 3.10 -9.70
N ARG A 119 -6.22 3.57 -10.03
CA ARG A 119 -6.57 3.93 -11.40
C ARG A 119 -5.94 5.26 -11.82
N ASN A 120 -5.23 5.28 -12.95
CA ASN A 120 -4.66 6.47 -13.56
C ASN A 120 -4.74 6.43 -15.10
N GLU A 121 -4.19 7.46 -15.76
CA GLU A 121 -4.13 7.53 -17.23
C GLU A 121 -3.21 6.46 -17.85
N GLY A 122 -2.31 5.88 -17.04
CA GLY A 122 -1.39 4.81 -17.47
C GLY A 122 -2.04 3.43 -17.54
N ASN A 123 -3.07 3.16 -16.74
CA ASN A 123 -3.71 1.84 -16.65
C ASN A 123 -5.20 1.82 -17.01
N PHE A 124 -5.81 2.96 -17.31
CA PHE A 124 -7.22 3.06 -17.66
C PHE A 124 -7.44 4.03 -18.82
N ASP A 125 -8.09 3.53 -19.86
CA ASP A 125 -8.56 4.33 -20.99
C ASP A 125 -9.87 5.00 -20.59
N PHE A 126 -9.83 6.32 -20.42
CA PHE A 126 -10.98 7.12 -20.01
C PHE A 126 -11.98 7.39 -21.15
N ASP A 127 -11.53 7.31 -22.40
CA ASP A 127 -12.38 7.50 -23.58
C ASP A 127 -13.22 6.24 -23.80
N ASP A 128 -12.57 5.08 -23.80
CA ASP A 128 -13.22 3.77 -23.96
C ASP A 128 -13.84 3.25 -22.66
N ARG A 129 -13.47 3.84 -21.51
CA ARG A 129 -13.85 3.45 -20.15
C ARG A 129 -13.47 1.99 -19.84
N LYS A 130 -12.27 1.60 -20.25
CA LYS A 130 -11.75 0.24 -20.07
C LYS A 130 -10.41 0.29 -19.35
N TRP A 131 -10.17 -0.72 -18.54
CA TRP A 131 -8.84 -0.96 -18.02
C TRP A 131 -7.92 -1.45 -19.15
N MET A 132 -6.68 -0.98 -19.12
CA MET A 132 -5.64 -1.38 -20.04
C MET A 132 -4.77 -2.43 -19.36
N PHE A 133 -4.56 -3.56 -20.04
CA PHE A 133 -3.73 -4.64 -19.54
C PHE A 133 -2.94 -5.25 -20.69
N SER A 134 -1.81 -5.87 -20.37
CA SER A 134 -1.12 -6.77 -21.30
C SER A 134 -1.74 -8.17 -21.29
N ASP A 135 -1.35 -8.99 -22.27
CA ASP A 135 -1.68 -10.43 -22.28
C ASP A 135 -1.05 -11.20 -21.10
N GLN A 136 -0.12 -10.56 -20.38
CA GLN A 136 0.49 -11.12 -19.17
C GLN A 136 -0.30 -10.82 -17.90
N THR A 137 -1.12 -9.76 -17.89
CA THR A 137 -1.79 -9.24 -16.69
C THR A 137 -3.31 -9.29 -16.78
N GLY A 138 -3.86 -9.28 -17.99
CA GLY A 138 -5.30 -9.36 -18.24
C GLY A 138 -5.71 -10.67 -18.90
N LYS A 139 -6.86 -11.21 -18.47
CA LYS A 139 -7.58 -12.26 -19.19
C LYS A 139 -8.99 -11.74 -19.51
N MET A 140 -9.31 -11.65 -20.80
CA MET A 140 -10.69 -11.39 -21.24
C MET A 140 -11.58 -12.56 -20.82
N VAL A 141 -12.73 -12.26 -20.21
CA VAL A 141 -13.72 -13.24 -19.75
C VAL A 141 -14.96 -13.20 -20.62
#